data_AF-A0A2D4ZVR7-F1
#
_entry.id   AF-A0A2D4ZVR7-F1
#
_cell.length_a   1.000
_cell.length_b   1.000
_cell.length_c   1.000
_cell.angle_alpha   90.00
_cell.angle_beta   90.00
_cell.angle_gamma   90.00
#
_symmetry.space_group_name_H-M   'P 1'
#
loop_
_entity.id
_entity.type
_entity.pdbx_description
1 polymer ?
#
loop_
_entity_poly.entity_id
_entity_poly.type
_entity_poly.pdbx_seq_one_letter_code
_entity_poly.pdbx_strand_id
1 'polypeptide(L)'
;MHSNTKILNKRDKVLFEKALKFYFFSRQQNLKSLNKELADRIHYSGSVAYSLITTYIRTGSLKIEYMDYLNQELKQLVSLKKNFFVNIQILPNEIDDIELMEPTKFTVFDEDQNKNLEINYSPSKSMAIIK
;
A
#
# COMPACT_ATOMS: atom_id res chain seq x y z
N MET A 1 -3.47 29.14 1.64
CA MET A 1 -2.58 27.96 1.50
C MET A 1 -3.02 26.94 2.53
N HIS A 2 -3.89 25.99 2.16
CA HIS A 2 -4.20 24.89 3.07
C HIS A 2 -2.98 24.00 3.16
N SER A 3 -2.51 23.71 4.37
CA SER A 3 -1.36 22.83 4.56
C SER A 3 -1.71 21.45 4.01
N ASN A 4 -1.04 21.02 2.95
CA ASN A 4 -1.12 19.66 2.39
C ASN A 4 -0.44 18.60 3.29
N THR A 5 -0.29 18.91 4.58
CA THR A 5 0.31 18.04 5.58
C THR A 5 -0.79 17.29 6.30
N LYS A 6 -0.69 15.96 6.35
CA LYS A 6 -1.59 15.08 7.10
C LYS A 6 -0.83 14.48 8.26
N ILE A 7 -1.35 14.65 9.48
CA ILE A 7 -0.81 14.01 10.69
C ILE A 7 -1.66 12.78 10.98
N LEU A 8 -1.02 11.62 11.06
CA LEU A 8 -1.66 10.33 11.28
C LEU A 8 -1.75 10.08 12.78
N ASN A 9 -2.95 9.80 13.28
CA ASN A 9 -3.10 9.22 14.61
C ASN A 9 -2.54 7.77 14.61
N LYS A 10 -2.38 7.16 15.78
CA LYS A 10 -1.79 5.81 15.91
C LYS A 10 -2.50 4.75 15.05
N ARG A 11 -3.83 4.79 14.97
CA ARG A 11 -4.63 3.82 14.20
C ARG A 11 -4.42 4.01 12.71
N ASP A 12 -4.59 5.25 12.24
CA ASP A 12 -4.49 5.59 10.83
C ASP A 12 -3.04 5.41 10.34
N LYS A 13 -2.04 5.63 11.21
CA LYS A 13 -0.64 5.29 10.95
C LYS A 13 -0.48 3.82 10.60
N VAL A 14 -0.92 2.91 11.47
CA VAL A 14 -0.75 1.46 11.26
C VAL A 14 -1.43 1.03 9.96
N LEU A 15 -2.64 1.54 9.69
CA LEU A 15 -3.37 1.21 8.46
C LEU A 15 -2.70 1.78 7.21
N PHE A 16 -2.23 3.02 7.26
CA PHE A 16 -1.55 3.67 6.15
C PHE A 16 -0.22 2.97 5.84
N GLU A 17 0.57 2.64 6.86
CA GLU A 17 1.82 1.88 6.70
C GLU A 17 1.54 0.49 6.10
N LYS A 18 0.49 -0.21 6.55
CA LYS A 18 0.11 -1.49 5.95
C LYS A 18 -0.27 -1.34 4.47
N ALA A 19 -1.05 -0.31 4.12
CA ALA A 19 -1.37 -0.02 2.73
C ALA A 19 -0.11 0.29 1.89
N LEU A 20 0.83 1.09 2.42
CA LEU A 20 2.10 1.37 1.73
C LEU A 20 2.91 0.10 1.47
N LYS A 21 3.03 -0.78 2.47
CA LYS A 21 3.76 -2.05 2.31
C LYS A 21 3.14 -2.93 1.23
N PHE A 22 1.81 -3.07 1.23
CA PHE A 22 1.08 -3.77 0.16
C PHE A 22 1.31 -3.15 -1.22
N TYR A 23 1.23 -1.81 -1.30
CA TYR A 23 1.45 -1.09 -2.53
C TYR A 23 2.87 -1.36 -3.07
N PHE A 24 3.91 -1.20 -2.26
CA PHE A 24 5.29 -1.47 -2.67
C PHE A 24 5.52 -2.92 -3.03
N PHE A 25 5.01 -3.85 -2.22
CA PHE A 25 5.02 -5.28 -2.53
C PHE A 25 4.49 -5.53 -3.94
N SER A 26 3.30 -5.03 -4.27
CA SER A 26 2.67 -5.26 -5.57
C SER A 26 3.46 -4.67 -6.75
N ARG A 27 4.15 -3.54 -6.54
CA ARG A 27 4.91 -2.80 -7.56
C ARG A 27 6.30 -3.39 -7.81
N GLN A 28 6.88 -4.06 -6.82
CA GLN A 28 8.20 -4.68 -6.92
C GLN A 28 8.16 -6.04 -7.62
N GLN A 29 7.00 -6.71 -7.69
CA GLN A 29 6.90 -8.00 -8.36
C GLN A 29 6.88 -7.87 -9.89
N ASN A 30 7.63 -8.75 -10.56
CA ASN A 30 7.52 -8.92 -12.00
C ASN A 30 6.31 -9.82 -12.33
N LEU A 31 5.12 -9.23 -12.46
CA LEU A 31 3.87 -9.97 -12.68
C LEU A 31 3.90 -10.87 -13.93
N LYS A 32 4.69 -10.52 -14.95
CA LYS A 32 4.78 -11.29 -16.20
C LYS A 32 5.47 -12.65 -16.03
N SER A 33 6.30 -12.80 -14.99
CA SER A 33 7.00 -14.07 -14.69
C SER A 33 6.28 -14.94 -13.66
N LEU A 34 5.13 -14.49 -13.15
CA LEU A 34 4.36 -15.19 -12.13
C LEU A 34 3.28 -16.06 -12.75
N ASN A 35 2.80 -17.02 -11.95
CA ASN A 35 1.55 -17.70 -12.26
C ASN A 35 0.41 -16.68 -12.36
N LYS A 36 -0.50 -16.87 -13.33
CA LYS A 36 -1.62 -15.95 -13.58
C LYS A 36 -2.46 -15.66 -12.34
N GLU A 37 -2.80 -16.70 -11.56
CA GLU A 37 -3.62 -16.55 -10.35
C GLU A 37 -2.92 -15.68 -9.30
N LEU A 38 -1.62 -15.89 -9.12
CA LEU A 38 -0.80 -15.08 -8.22
C LEU A 38 -0.66 -13.64 -8.75
N ALA A 39 -0.40 -13.46 -10.05
CA ALA A 39 -0.27 -12.16 -10.69
C ALA A 39 -1.55 -11.33 -10.56
N ASP A 40 -2.70 -11.93 -10.85
CA ASP A 40 -4.01 -11.29 -10.76
C ASP A 40 -4.31 -10.89 -9.32
N ARG A 41 -4.00 -11.75 -8.34
CA ARG A 41 -4.19 -11.43 -6.93
C ARG A 41 -3.27 -10.29 -6.47
N ILE A 42 -1.97 -10.33 -6.80
CA ILE A 42 -1.03 -9.27 -6.43
C ILE A 42 -1.46 -7.93 -7.03
N HIS A 43 -1.89 -7.94 -8.31
CA HIS A 43 -2.40 -6.75 -8.97
C HIS A 43 -3.63 -6.19 -8.24
N TYR A 44 -4.60 -7.05 -7.92
CA TYR A 44 -5.80 -6.65 -7.18
C TYR A 44 -5.46 -6.07 -5.79
N SER A 45 -4.64 -6.76 -5.00
CA SER A 45 -4.23 -6.27 -3.68
C SER A 45 -3.47 -4.94 -3.75
N GLY A 46 -2.66 -4.75 -4.80
CA GLY A 46 -1.99 -3.47 -5.08
C GLY A 46 -2.96 -2.33 -5.38
N SER A 47 -4.01 -2.60 -6.16
CA SER A 47 -5.08 -1.63 -6.45
C SER A 47 -5.88 -1.28 -5.20
N VAL A 48 -6.20 -2.25 -4.33
CA VAL A 48 -6.85 -1.99 -3.03
C VAL A 48 -5.97 -1.06 -2.17
N ALA A 49 -4.68 -1.38 -2.04
CA ALA A 49 -3.74 -0.55 -1.29
C ALA A 49 -3.64 0.87 -1.85
N TYR A 50 -3.59 1.00 -3.18
CA TYR A 50 -3.61 2.28 -3.87
C TYR A 50 -4.84 3.12 -3.51
N SER A 51 -6.04 2.53 -3.61
CA SER A 51 -7.29 3.20 -3.26
C SER A 51 -7.32 3.66 -1.81
N LEU A 52 -6.74 2.90 -0.87
CA LEU A 52 -6.65 3.29 0.53
C LEU A 52 -5.70 4.48 0.74
N ILE A 53 -4.54 4.46 0.08
CA ILE A 53 -3.57 5.55 0.15
C ILE A 53 -4.19 6.85 -0.37
N THR A 54 -4.82 6.82 -1.55
CA THR A 54 -5.44 8.00 -2.15
C THR A 54 -6.65 8.48 -1.34
N THR A 55 -7.45 7.56 -0.79
CA THR A 55 -8.54 7.89 0.12
C THR A 55 -8.01 8.65 1.33
N TYR A 56 -6.98 8.13 2.01
CA TYR A 56 -6.38 8.80 3.17
C TYR A 56 -5.87 10.21 2.83
N ILE A 57 -5.20 10.36 1.69
CA ILE A 57 -4.67 11.65 1.23
C ILE A 57 -5.79 12.67 1.04
N ARG A 58 -6.93 12.24 0.49
CA ARG A 58 -8.09 13.10 0.26
C ARG A 58 -8.81 13.44 1.56
N THR A 59 -9.19 12.42 2.35
CA THR A 59 -10.08 12.57 3.51
C THR A 59 -9.35 12.88 4.82
N GLY A 60 -8.04 12.60 4.89
CA GLY A 60 -7.24 12.68 6.12
C GLY A 60 -7.53 11.60 7.15
N SER A 61 -8.40 10.63 6.86
CA SER A 61 -8.76 9.55 7.78
C SER A 61 -9.20 8.29 7.04
N LEU A 62 -8.99 7.13 7.65
CA LEU A 62 -9.41 5.85 7.10
C LEU A 62 -10.45 5.18 8.01
N LYS A 63 -11.41 4.49 7.39
CA LYS A 63 -12.33 3.61 8.12
C LYS A 63 -11.59 2.37 8.59
N ILE A 64 -11.94 1.88 9.76
CA ILE A 64 -11.28 0.70 10.34
C ILE A 64 -11.51 -0.56 9.51
N GLU A 65 -12.65 -0.65 8.81
CA GLU A 65 -13.04 -1.73 7.89
C GLU A 65 -11.97 -1.98 6.81
N TYR A 66 -11.22 -0.95 6.42
CA TYR A 66 -10.10 -1.06 5.48
C TYR A 66 -8.95 -1.94 5.97
N MET A 67 -8.77 -2.06 7.29
CA MET A 67 -7.82 -3.01 7.87
C MET A 67 -8.27 -4.45 7.62
N ASP A 68 -9.57 -4.73 7.75
CA ASP A 68 -10.12 -6.07 7.52
C ASP A 68 -9.96 -6.48 6.06
N TYR A 69 -10.17 -5.55 5.12
CA TYR A 69 -9.91 -5.79 3.70
C TYR A 69 -8.44 -6.14 3.43
N LEU A 70 -7.47 -5.35 3.92
CA LEU A 70 -6.05 -5.66 3.72
C LEU A 70 -5.63 -6.99 4.37
N ASN A 71 -6.15 -7.30 5.56
CA ASN A 71 -5.89 -8.57 6.22
C ASN A 71 -6.50 -9.75 5.46
N GLN A 72 -7.69 -9.58 4.89
CA GLN A 72 -8.34 -10.58 4.05
C GLN A 72 -7.56 -10.79 2.74
N GLU A 73 -7.01 -9.74 2.14
CA GLU A 73 -6.13 -9.85 0.97
C GLU A 73 -4.83 -10.60 1.30
N LEU A 74 -4.21 -10.31 2.45
CA LEU A 74 -3.04 -11.05 2.93
C LEU A 74 -3.33 -12.55 3.07
N LYS A 75 -4.43 -12.90 3.74
CA LYS A 75 -4.84 -14.28 3.96
C LYS A 75 -5.06 -15.01 2.63
N GLN A 76 -5.71 -14.35 1.67
CA GLN A 76 -5.95 -14.93 0.36
C GLN A 76 -4.64 -15.14 -0.41
N LEU A 77 -3.70 -14.20 -0.39
CA LEU A 77 -2.37 -14.37 -0.98
C LEU A 77 -1.61 -15.55 -0.35
N VAL A 78 -1.58 -15.65 0.98
CA VAL A 78 -0.89 -16.73 1.71
C VAL A 78 -1.55 -18.09 1.47
N SER A 79 -2.85 -18.13 1.19
CA SER A 79 -3.59 -19.37 0.92
C SER A 79 -3.32 -19.99 -0.46
N LEU A 80 -2.65 -19.26 -1.35
CA LEU A 80 -2.31 -19.77 -2.68
C LEU A 80 -1.34 -20.95 -2.59
N LYS A 81 -1.31 -21.77 -3.65
CA LYS A 81 -0.45 -22.95 -3.70
C LYS A 81 1.02 -22.53 -3.60
N LYS A 82 1.78 -23.21 -2.74
CA LYS A 82 3.19 -22.89 -2.46
C LYS A 82 4.08 -22.86 -3.72
N ASN A 83 3.77 -23.69 -4.71
CA ASN A 83 4.49 -23.73 -5.98
C ASN A 83 4.29 -22.49 -6.86
N PHE A 84 3.35 -21.59 -6.54
CA PHE A 84 3.19 -20.33 -7.25
C PHE A 84 4.25 -19.30 -6.86
N PHE A 85 4.86 -19.43 -5.67
CA PHE A 85 5.81 -18.47 -5.13
C PHE A 85 7.25 -18.66 -5.63
N VAL A 86 7.51 -19.58 -6.58
CA VAL A 86 8.88 -19.90 -7.04
C VAL A 86 9.61 -18.70 -7.62
N ASN A 87 8.89 -17.77 -8.25
CA ASN A 87 9.45 -16.59 -8.93
C ASN A 87 9.16 -15.27 -8.20
N ILE A 88 8.78 -15.32 -6.93
CA ILE A 88 8.51 -14.11 -6.13
C ILE A 88 9.73 -13.76 -5.27
N GLN A 89 10.05 -12.47 -5.17
CA GLN A 89 11.21 -12.01 -4.38
C GLN A 89 10.87 -11.79 -2.91
N ILE A 90 9.62 -11.39 -2.65
CA ILE A 90 9.07 -11.17 -1.31
C ILE A 90 7.86 -12.09 -1.22
N LEU A 91 7.82 -12.96 -0.21
CA LEU A 91 6.66 -13.82 0.01
C LEU A 91 5.52 -13.00 0.61
N PRO A 92 4.25 -13.37 0.38
CA PRO A 92 3.13 -12.62 0.96
C PRO A 92 3.20 -12.49 2.49
N ASN A 93 3.68 -13.51 3.20
CA ASN A 93 3.84 -13.46 4.66
C ASN A 93 4.95 -12.52 5.15
N GLU A 94 5.80 -12.02 4.24
CA GLU A 94 6.90 -11.07 4.52
C GLU A 94 6.49 -9.62 4.23
N ILE A 95 5.25 -9.37 3.76
CA ILE A 95 4.77 -8.01 3.46
C ILE A 95 4.84 -7.12 4.71
N ASP A 96 4.51 -7.65 5.88
CA ASP A 96 4.55 -6.88 7.14
C ASP A 96 5.99 -6.56 7.56
N ASP A 97 7.00 -7.28 7.05
CA ASP A 97 8.43 -7.05 7.32
C ASP A 97 9.07 -5.99 6.42
N ILE A 98 8.35 -5.51 5.39
CA ILE A 98 8.83 -4.43 4.53
C ILE A 98 9.10 -3.18 5.38
N GLU A 99 10.35 -2.74 5.40
CA GLU A 99 10.76 -1.50 6.06
C GLU A 99 10.49 -0.28 5.18
N LEU A 100 9.78 0.70 5.74
CA LEU A 100 9.53 1.98 5.09
C LEU A 100 10.71 2.93 5.35
N MET A 101 11.30 3.49 4.29
CA MET A 101 12.40 4.45 4.40
C MET A 101 11.95 5.76 5.09
N GLU A 102 12.90 6.51 5.64
CA GLU A 102 12.64 7.84 6.24
C GLU A 102 13.35 8.96 5.45
N PRO A 103 12.61 9.83 4.72
CA PRO A 103 11.19 9.71 4.37
C PRO A 103 10.96 8.71 3.24
N THR A 104 9.78 8.09 3.24
CA THR A 104 9.26 7.26 2.15
C THR A 104 8.66 8.19 1.10
N LYS A 105 9.21 8.18 -0.11
CA LYS A 105 8.76 9.01 -1.23
C LYS A 105 8.08 8.18 -2.29
N PHE A 106 6.91 8.61 -2.73
CA PHE A 106 6.19 7.94 -3.80
C PHE A 106 5.23 8.90 -4.51
N THR A 107 4.82 8.53 -5.72
CA THR A 107 3.87 9.30 -6.53
C THR A 107 2.63 8.46 -6.78
N VAL A 108 1.45 9.07 -6.61
CA VAL A 108 0.16 8.49 -6.98
C VAL A 108 -0.54 9.41 -7.96
N PHE A 109 -1.40 8.86 -8.81
CA PHE A 109 -2.16 9.64 -9.77
C PHE A 109 -3.56 9.95 -9.24
N ASP A 110 -3.81 11.19 -8.87
CA ASP A 110 -5.15 11.61 -8.44
C ASP A 110 -6.07 11.73 -9.67
N GLU A 111 -6.90 10.70 -9.88
CA GLU A 111 -7.84 10.64 -11.00
C GLU A 111 -8.88 11.77 -10.97
N ASP A 112 -9.32 12.19 -9.78
CA ASP A 112 -10.34 13.24 -9.62
C ASP A 112 -9.80 14.61 -10.03
N GLN A 113 -8.51 14.84 -9.77
CA GLN A 113 -7.83 16.11 -10.08
C GLN A 113 -6.97 16.02 -11.34
N ASN A 114 -6.96 14.85 -12.00
CA ASN A 114 -6.14 14.54 -13.18
C ASN A 114 -4.67 14.97 -13.02
N LYS A 115 -4.05 14.68 -11.87
CA LYS A 115 -2.69 15.12 -11.57
C LYS A 115 -1.90 14.12 -10.75
N ASN A 116 -0.58 14.13 -10.89
CA ASN A 116 0.30 13.38 -10.01
C ASN A 116 0.45 14.09 -8.67
N LEU A 117 0.33 13.34 -7.57
CA LEU A 117 0.60 13.78 -6.22
C LEU A 117 1.92 13.18 -5.74
N GLU A 118 2.88 14.03 -5.36
CA GLU A 118 4.10 13.57 -4.70
C GLU A 118 3.84 13.49 -3.20
N ILE A 119 4.04 12.31 -2.61
CA ILE A 119 3.88 12.08 -1.18
C ILE A 119 5.23 11.80 -0.54
N ASN A 120 5.54 12.60 0.46
CA ASN A 120 6.67 12.39 1.36
C ASN A 120 6.12 11.97 2.72
N TYR A 121 6.21 10.68 3.03
CA TYR A 121 5.77 10.12 4.30
C TYR A 121 6.94 9.92 5.26
N SER A 122 6.78 10.39 6.49
CA SER A 122 7.71 10.21 7.59
C SER A 122 7.10 9.28 8.65
N PRO A 123 7.44 7.97 8.64
CA PRO A 123 6.99 7.01 9.65
C PRO A 123 7.27 7.49 11.08
N SER A 124 8.46 8.03 11.34
CA SER A 124 8.88 8.50 12.67
C SER A 124 8.03 9.65 13.19
N LYS A 125 7.60 10.54 12.29
CA LYS A 125 6.79 11.73 12.61
C LYS A 125 5.29 11.50 12.46
N SER A 126 4.88 10.32 11.99
CA SER A 126 3.49 10.00 11.66
C SER A 126 2.88 11.08 10.73
N MET A 127 3.63 11.50 9.72
CA MET A 127 3.29 12.68 8.91
C MET A 127 3.44 12.39 7.43
N ALA A 128 2.44 12.75 6.63
CA ALA A 128 2.50 12.72 5.17
C ALA A 128 2.39 14.14 4.62
N ILE A 129 3.34 14.55 3.78
CA ILE A 129 3.32 15.83 3.07
C ILE A 129 2.99 15.55 1.61
N ILE A 130 1.92 16.17 1.10
CA ILE A 130 1.45 16.02 -0.28
C ILE A 130 1.86 17.27 -1.08
N LYS A 131 2.46 17.10 -2.25
CA LYS A 131 2.82 18.19 -3.17
C LYS A 131 2.13 18.01 -4.50
#